data_AF-A0AA88EDD9-F1
#
_entry.id   AF-A0AA88EDD9-F1
#
_cell.length_a   1.000
_cell.length_b   1.000
_cell.length_c   1.000
_cell.angle_alpha   90.00
_cell.angle_beta   90.00
_cell.angle_gamma   90.00
#
_symmetry.space_group_name_H-M   'P 1'
#
loop_
_entity.id
_entity.type
_entity.pdbx_description
1 polymer ?
#
loop_
_entity_poly.entity_id
_entity_poly.type
_entity_poly.pdbx_seq_one_letter_code
_entity_poly.pdbx_strand_id
1 'polypeptide(L)'
;MTLGWDYVNGRSLNLTSWSSPQDPSSGNFTYALDPRLLPQVLLFKGQDIVFRDGPYDGVRLGGARPLKDYAVFRPNYNVNDTHVYATFSNVDNSTANMFRLNPSSGSPELLRWNQGRGEWVNVYSVQKDECDTYERCGPNGLCDSSQNRVCECPTGFVPKVPEEWDQIDSSGGCVLKTRLNCSASEGFKKFSGLKLPYGEFSVNWTVVRNDECELICRRNCSCVAYAVARVGGCVVWSGDMLDMRLFSEGGQDLYIRMAASEFGSHGNGKRTAVIISVSVVSGFVVLFLVGWYILRKRTSRRSSASG
;
A
#
# COMPACT_ATOMS: atom_id res chain seq x y z
N MET A 1 5.12 6.91 28.02
CA MET A 1 3.71 6.68 27.68
C MET A 1 3.61 5.36 26.91
N THR A 2 2.53 4.62 27.14
CA THR A 2 2.26 3.34 26.46
C THR A 2 0.85 3.39 25.87
N LEU A 3 0.73 3.12 24.58
CA LEU A 3 -0.53 2.77 23.93
C LEU A 3 -0.52 1.26 23.70
N GLY A 4 -1.64 0.59 23.84
CA GLY A 4 -1.67 -0.82 23.47
C GLY A 4 -2.82 -1.62 24.01
N TRP A 5 -2.74 -2.91 23.76
CA TRP A 5 -3.74 -3.89 24.14
C TRP A 5 -3.07 -5.07 24.84
N ASP A 6 -3.63 -5.42 25.99
CA ASP A 6 -3.33 -6.63 26.74
C ASP A 6 -4.42 -7.67 26.43
N TYR A 7 -4.07 -8.68 25.64
CA TYR A 7 -5.00 -9.73 25.25
C TYR A 7 -5.29 -10.70 26.40
N VAL A 8 -4.40 -10.82 27.37
CA VAL A 8 -4.54 -11.72 28.53
C VAL A 8 -5.59 -11.18 29.49
N ASN A 9 -5.51 -9.89 29.80
CA ASN A 9 -6.41 -9.23 30.76
C ASN A 9 -7.57 -8.46 30.09
N GLY A 10 -7.59 -8.40 28.76
CA GLY A 10 -8.60 -7.65 28.00
C GLY A 10 -8.55 -6.14 28.27
N ARG A 11 -7.35 -5.58 28.48
CA ARG A 11 -7.16 -4.16 28.87
C ARG A 11 -6.56 -3.36 27.74
N SER A 12 -7.19 -2.21 27.46
CA SER A 12 -6.69 -1.22 26.50
C SER A 12 -6.02 -0.07 27.23
N LEU A 13 -4.81 0.29 26.80
CA LEU A 13 -4.12 1.51 27.20
C LEU A 13 -4.24 2.52 26.05
N ASN A 14 -5.09 3.53 26.25
CA ASN A 14 -5.44 4.51 25.22
C ASN A 14 -5.09 5.91 25.70
N LEU A 15 -4.98 6.83 24.74
CA LEU A 15 -4.89 8.27 25.03
C LEU A 15 -6.24 8.92 24.73
N THR A 16 -6.80 9.61 25.70
CA THR A 16 -8.03 10.40 25.53
C THR A 16 -7.69 11.88 25.62
N SER A 17 -8.25 12.69 24.72
CA SER A 17 -8.05 14.13 24.73
C SER A 17 -8.70 14.75 25.96
N TRP A 18 -8.27 15.96 26.30
CA TRP A 18 -9.08 16.82 27.16
C TRP A 18 -10.33 17.28 26.42
N SER A 19 -11.34 17.73 27.16
CA SER A 19 -12.58 18.28 26.60
C SER A 19 -12.32 19.61 25.90
N SER A 20 -11.41 20.41 26.45
CA SER A 20 -10.96 21.68 25.89
C SER A 20 -9.55 22.02 26.37
N PRO A 21 -8.89 23.06 25.82
CA PRO A 21 -7.58 23.47 26.31
C PRO A 21 -7.57 23.94 27.78
N GLN A 22 -8.73 24.30 28.36
CA GLN A 22 -8.87 24.79 29.74
C GLN A 22 -9.52 23.78 30.70
N ASP A 23 -10.13 22.71 30.19
CA ASP A 23 -10.82 21.70 30.99
C ASP A 23 -10.21 20.31 30.75
N PRO A 24 -9.52 19.73 31.75
CA PRO A 24 -8.85 18.43 31.63
C PRO A 24 -9.79 17.22 31.72
N SER A 25 -11.10 17.43 31.83
CA SER A 25 -12.07 16.35 31.75
C SER A 25 -11.99 15.61 30.41
N SER A 26 -12.52 14.39 30.35
CA SER A 26 -12.44 13.55 29.14
C SER A 26 -13.14 14.21 27.95
N GLY A 27 -12.41 14.37 26.86
CA GLY A 27 -12.92 14.86 25.59
C GLY A 27 -13.39 13.77 24.64
N ASN A 28 -13.67 14.18 23.41
CA ASN A 28 -14.30 13.31 22.41
C ASN A 28 -13.31 12.50 21.56
N PHE A 29 -12.01 12.77 21.68
CA PHE A 29 -11.00 12.08 20.88
C PHE A 29 -10.29 10.99 21.68
N THR A 30 -10.18 9.80 21.09
CA THR A 30 -9.45 8.68 21.69
C THR A 30 -8.51 8.08 20.67
N TYR A 31 -7.24 7.92 21.02
CA TYR A 31 -6.22 7.30 20.20
C TYR A 31 -5.82 5.97 20.83
N ALA A 32 -6.09 4.89 20.11
CA ALA A 32 -6.14 3.54 20.66
C ALA A 32 -5.68 2.51 19.63
N LEU A 33 -5.23 1.35 20.11
CA LEU A 33 -4.90 0.23 19.23
C LEU A 33 -6.19 -0.37 18.63
N ASP A 34 -6.16 -0.72 17.35
CA ASP A 34 -7.21 -1.52 16.71
C ASP A 34 -7.21 -2.93 17.36
N PRO A 35 -8.31 -3.36 17.99
CA PRO A 35 -8.37 -4.66 18.66
C PRO A 35 -8.37 -5.84 17.68
N ARG A 36 -8.49 -5.61 16.37
CA ARG A 36 -8.45 -6.66 15.35
C ARG A 36 -7.04 -7.22 15.15
N LEU A 37 -6.95 -8.32 14.41
CA LEU A 37 -5.72 -9.10 14.20
C LEU A 37 -4.62 -8.38 13.39
N LEU A 38 -4.71 -7.09 13.10
CA LEU A 38 -3.65 -6.37 12.40
C LEU A 38 -3.23 -5.16 13.24
N PRO A 39 -2.08 -5.24 13.95
CA PRO A 39 -1.60 -4.18 14.83
C PRO A 39 -1.49 -2.83 14.12
N GLN A 40 -2.41 -1.93 14.44
CA GLN A 40 -2.43 -0.54 13.98
C GLN A 40 -3.08 0.35 15.04
N VAL A 41 -2.79 1.65 15.00
CA VAL A 41 -3.39 2.62 15.90
C VAL A 41 -4.41 3.47 15.13
N LEU A 42 -5.52 3.74 15.80
CA LEU A 42 -6.67 4.46 15.27
C LEU A 42 -6.95 5.67 16.15
N LEU A 43 -7.32 6.78 15.51
CA LEU A 43 -7.89 7.94 16.17
C LEU A 43 -9.40 7.93 15.96
N PHE A 44 -10.12 7.95 17.07
CA PHE A 44 -11.58 8.01 17.10
C PHE A 44 -12.04 9.39 17.54
N LYS A 45 -13.16 9.84 16.99
CA LYS A 45 -14.00 10.92 17.52
C LYS A 45 -15.35 10.32 17.90
N GLY A 46 -15.59 10.12 19.19
CA GLY A 46 -16.70 9.28 19.63
C GLY A 46 -16.51 7.84 19.15
N GLN A 47 -17.38 7.36 18.27
CA GLN A 47 -17.29 6.02 17.67
C GLN A 47 -16.69 6.01 16.26
N ASP A 48 -16.55 7.18 15.63
CA ASP A 48 -16.10 7.29 14.25
C ASP A 48 -14.58 7.30 14.17
N ILE A 49 -14.01 6.56 13.22
CA ILE A 49 -12.58 6.61 12.91
C ILE A 49 -12.33 7.88 12.08
N VAL A 50 -11.39 8.71 12.52
CA VAL A 50 -11.02 9.96 11.82
C VAL A 50 -9.60 9.94 11.28
N PHE A 51 -8.74 9.07 11.82
CA PHE A 51 -7.41 8.81 11.31
C PHE A 51 -6.96 7.38 11.65
N ARG A 52 -6.10 6.84 10.79
CA ARG A 52 -5.47 5.52 10.94
C ARG A 52 -4.00 5.63 10.59
N ASP A 53 -3.11 5.18 11.47
CA ASP A 53 -1.67 5.12 11.14
C ASP A 53 -1.38 4.08 10.06
N GLY A 54 -2.10 2.96 10.11
CA GLY A 54 -1.89 1.79 9.29
C GLY A 54 -1.04 0.73 10.00
N PRO A 55 -0.96 -0.48 9.42
CA PRO A 55 -0.32 -1.62 10.07
C PRO A 55 1.18 -1.42 10.29
N TYR A 56 1.68 -1.91 11.43
CA TYR A 56 3.11 -1.96 11.67
C TYR A 56 3.78 -3.05 10.82
N ASP A 57 4.80 -2.69 10.03
CA ASP A 57 5.52 -3.61 9.14
C ASP A 57 6.90 -4.07 9.68
N GLY A 58 7.20 -3.77 10.94
CA GLY A 58 8.51 -4.02 11.56
C GLY A 58 9.50 -2.87 11.41
N VAL A 59 9.28 -1.97 10.46
CA VAL A 59 10.17 -0.83 10.15
C VAL A 59 9.40 0.50 10.11
N ARG A 60 8.12 0.48 9.76
CA ARG A 60 7.24 1.61 9.45
C ARG A 60 5.86 1.37 10.03
N LEU A 61 5.10 2.45 10.18
CA LEU A 61 3.66 2.41 10.42
C LEU A 61 2.93 2.76 9.14
N GLY A 62 2.04 1.87 8.72
CA GLY A 62 1.23 2.02 7.50
C GLY A 62 2.02 2.21 6.22
N GLY A 63 3.34 1.95 6.20
CA GLY A 63 4.19 2.21 5.05
C GLY A 63 4.78 3.63 4.97
N ALA A 64 4.63 4.47 5.99
CA ALA A 64 5.24 5.80 6.07
C ALA A 64 6.79 5.74 6.15
N ARG A 65 7.47 6.87 6.41
CA ARG A 65 8.94 6.87 6.58
C ARG A 65 9.38 5.92 7.70
N PRO A 66 10.55 5.24 7.56
CA PRO A 66 11.07 4.35 8.60
C PRO A 66 11.11 5.01 9.99
N LEU A 67 10.75 4.25 11.04
CA LEU A 67 10.69 4.75 12.42
C LEU A 67 12.04 5.27 12.95
N LYS A 68 13.15 4.84 12.35
CA LYS A 68 14.50 5.31 12.70
C LYS A 68 14.83 6.70 12.14
N ASP A 69 14.08 7.19 11.15
CA ASP A 69 14.35 8.45 10.46
C ASP A 69 13.68 9.65 11.16
N TYR A 70 12.99 9.42 12.28
CA TYR A 70 12.39 10.46 13.09
C TYR A 70 13.45 11.19 13.93
N ALA A 71 13.68 12.46 13.61
CA ALA A 71 14.73 13.27 14.23
C ALA A 71 14.48 13.59 15.72
N VAL A 72 13.23 13.54 16.17
CA VAL A 72 12.80 14.10 17.47
C VAL A 72 12.55 13.03 18.52
N PHE A 73 12.05 11.85 18.11
CA PHE A 73 11.72 10.73 18.98
C PHE A 73 11.90 9.41 18.23
N ARG A 74 12.05 8.32 18.97
CA ARG A 74 12.12 6.95 18.43
C ARG A 74 10.86 6.18 18.83
N PRO A 75 9.92 5.95 17.90
CA PRO A 75 8.78 5.07 18.13
C PRO A 75 9.25 3.61 18.31
N ASN A 76 8.66 2.90 19.26
CA ASN A 76 8.96 1.50 19.54
C ASN A 76 7.66 0.70 19.60
N TYR A 77 7.59 -0.38 18.83
CA TYR A 77 6.45 -1.29 18.82
C TYR A 77 6.90 -2.66 19.35
N ASN A 78 6.19 -3.15 20.36
CA ASN A 78 6.36 -4.48 20.90
C ASN A 78 5.10 -5.27 20.57
N VAL A 79 5.23 -6.22 19.64
CA VAL A 79 4.16 -7.10 19.19
C VAL A 79 4.51 -8.52 19.63
N ASN A 80 3.66 -9.13 20.43
CA ASN A 80 3.73 -10.56 20.74
C ASN A 80 2.31 -11.15 20.83
N ASP A 81 2.23 -12.43 21.16
CA ASP A 81 1.00 -13.23 21.27
C ASP A 81 0.10 -12.85 22.47
N THR A 82 0.65 -12.14 23.46
CA THR A 82 -0.05 -11.78 24.70
C THR A 82 -0.41 -10.29 24.76
N HIS A 83 0.38 -9.43 24.12
CA HIS A 83 0.23 -7.99 24.18
C HIS A 83 0.79 -7.30 22.94
N VAL A 84 0.18 -6.17 22.59
CA VAL A 84 0.73 -5.22 21.62
C VAL A 84 0.85 -3.86 22.29
N TYR A 85 2.05 -3.29 22.31
CA TYR A 85 2.30 -1.97 22.87
C TYR A 85 3.12 -1.10 21.93
N ALA A 86 2.64 0.12 21.72
CA ALA A 86 3.37 1.22 21.12
C ALA A 86 3.87 2.17 22.22
N THR A 87 5.16 2.48 22.17
CA THR A 87 5.82 3.43 23.07
C THR A 87 6.74 4.34 22.27
N PHE A 88 7.35 5.32 22.93
CA PHE A 88 8.43 6.08 22.33
C PHE A 88 9.54 6.37 23.33
N SER A 89 10.73 6.60 22.78
CA SER A 89 11.89 7.09 23.53
C SER A 89 12.40 8.39 22.93
N ASN A 90 13.05 9.20 23.74
CA ASN A 90 13.60 10.47 23.27
C ASN A 90 14.88 10.22 22.45
N VAL A 91 15.09 11.02 21.40
CA VAL A 91 16.38 11.04 20.70
C VAL A 91 17.45 11.71 21.56
N ASP A 92 17.07 12.79 22.24
CA ASP A 92 17.87 13.54 23.19
C ASP A 92 17.14 13.62 24.54
N ASN A 93 17.85 13.28 25.62
CA ASN A 93 17.32 13.26 26.99
C ASN A 93 17.54 14.59 27.74
N SER A 94 18.17 15.60 27.13
CA SER A 94 18.38 16.92 27.73
C SER A 94 17.07 17.67 28.01
N THR A 95 16.00 17.28 27.32
CA THR A 95 14.73 18.01 27.26
C THR A 95 13.55 17.05 27.34
N ALA A 96 12.50 17.46 28.05
CA ALA A 96 11.27 16.67 28.15
C ALA A 96 10.48 16.69 26.82
N ASN A 97 9.96 15.53 26.42
CA ASN A 97 8.96 15.41 25.37
C ASN A 97 7.65 14.87 25.96
N MET A 98 6.52 15.30 25.41
CA MET A 98 5.19 14.87 25.82
C MET A 98 4.35 14.55 24.58
N PHE A 99 3.79 13.35 24.53
CA PHE A 99 2.83 12.99 23.50
C PHE A 99 1.43 13.27 24.02
N ARG A 100 0.58 13.97 23.25
CA ARG A 100 -0.79 14.33 23.64
C ARG A 100 -1.73 14.28 22.43
N LEU A 101 -3.03 14.28 22.70
CA LEU A 101 -4.04 14.65 21.70
C LEU A 101 -4.38 16.13 21.87
N ASN A 102 -4.38 16.85 20.77
CA ASN A 102 -4.87 18.23 20.74
C ASN A 102 -6.37 18.24 21.12
N PRO A 103 -6.80 18.98 22.15
CA PRO A 103 -8.20 18.95 22.60
C PRO A 103 -9.20 19.43 21.53
N SER A 104 -8.78 20.33 20.65
CA SER A 104 -9.66 20.94 19.64
C SER A 104 -9.72 20.14 18.35
N SER A 105 -8.57 19.71 17.83
CA SER A 105 -8.50 18.98 16.56
C SER A 105 -8.47 17.46 16.70
N GLY A 106 -8.18 16.94 17.90
CA GLY A 106 -7.93 15.53 18.14
C GLY A 106 -6.56 15.04 17.65
N SER A 107 -5.77 15.89 16.99
CA SER A 107 -4.54 15.48 16.34
C SER A 107 -3.51 14.94 17.36
N PRO A 108 -2.87 13.79 17.11
CA PRO A 108 -1.78 13.30 17.94
C PRO A 108 -0.50 14.10 17.71
N GLU A 109 0.01 14.71 18.77
CA GLU A 109 1.14 15.64 18.75
C GLU A 109 2.22 15.20 19.73
N LEU A 110 3.48 15.37 19.33
CA LEU A 110 4.63 15.37 20.22
C LEU A 110 5.06 16.81 20.48
N LEU A 111 5.00 17.21 21.74
CA LEU A 111 5.52 18.47 22.22
C LEU A 111 6.90 18.28 22.82
N ARG A 112 7.75 19.30 22.69
CA ARG A 112 9.05 19.40 23.37
C ARG A 112 9.10 20.67 24.20
N TRP A 113 9.65 20.57 25.40
CA TRP A 113 9.84 21.74 26.25
C TRP A 113 10.96 22.63 25.71
N ASN A 114 10.68 23.88 25.38
CA ASN A 114 11.72 24.82 24.99
C ASN A 114 12.21 25.60 26.22
N GLN A 115 13.42 25.30 26.69
CA GLN A 115 13.99 25.96 27.88
C GLN A 115 14.16 27.47 27.71
N GLY A 116 14.53 27.93 26.51
CA GLY A 116 14.75 29.36 26.24
C GLY A 116 13.46 30.19 26.22
N ARG A 117 12.33 29.58 25.86
CA ARG A 117 11.01 30.22 25.82
C ARG A 117 10.14 29.91 27.04
N GLY A 118 10.46 28.85 27.80
CA GLY A 118 9.64 28.39 28.92
C GLY A 118 8.27 27.87 28.50
N GLU A 119 8.16 27.23 27.33
CA GLU A 119 6.89 26.75 26.79
C GLU A 119 7.02 25.38 26.10
N TRP A 120 5.89 24.68 25.95
CA TRP A 120 5.79 23.48 25.13
C TRP A 120 5.58 23.86 23.66
N VAL A 121 6.47 23.37 22.79
CA VAL A 121 6.39 23.59 21.35
C VAL A 121 6.02 22.29 20.65
N ASN A 122 5.05 22.31 19.74
CA ASN A 122 4.77 21.16 18.88
C ASN A 122 5.93 20.97 17.90
N VAL A 123 6.60 19.83 18.00
CA VAL A 123 7.75 19.46 17.16
C VAL A 123 7.42 18.35 16.18
N TYR A 124 6.28 17.68 16.34
CA TYR A 124 5.81 16.64 15.43
C TYR A 124 4.31 16.36 15.59
N SER A 125 3.53 16.54 14.53
CA SER A 125 2.16 15.99 14.43
C SER A 125 2.16 14.68 13.66
N VAL A 126 1.35 13.70 14.07
CA VAL A 126 1.26 12.41 13.38
C VAL A 126 0.65 12.57 11.99
N GLN A 127 -0.45 13.30 11.88
CA GLN A 127 -1.10 13.65 10.62
C GLN A 127 -0.31 14.76 9.91
N LYS A 128 -0.05 14.61 8.61
CA LYS A 128 0.82 15.47 7.81
C LYS A 128 0.11 16.16 6.66
N ASP A 129 -0.83 15.47 6.03
CA ASP A 129 -1.50 15.93 4.82
C ASP A 129 -2.97 15.48 4.81
N GLU A 130 -3.71 15.90 3.79
CA GLU A 130 -5.13 15.57 3.68
C GLU A 130 -5.41 14.07 3.47
N CYS A 131 -4.43 13.28 3.02
CA CYS A 131 -4.53 11.82 2.89
C CYS A 131 -4.45 11.09 4.25
N ASP A 132 -4.17 11.82 5.33
CA ASP A 132 -4.34 11.31 6.70
C ASP A 132 -5.75 11.51 7.25
N THR A 133 -6.69 12.05 6.47
CA THR A 133 -8.10 11.94 6.83
C THR A 133 -8.56 10.53 6.51
N TYR A 134 -9.14 9.83 7.48
CA TYR A 134 -9.65 8.48 7.25
C TYR A 134 -10.67 8.48 6.11
N GLU A 135 -10.48 7.56 5.15
CA GLU A 135 -11.35 7.41 3.98
C GLU A 135 -11.44 8.69 3.11
N ARG A 136 -10.34 9.46 3.03
CA ARG A 136 -10.26 10.69 2.24
C ARG A 136 -10.74 10.53 0.79
N CYS A 137 -10.38 9.40 0.18
CA CYS A 137 -10.87 8.94 -1.10
C CYS A 137 -11.77 7.75 -0.81
N GLY A 138 -13.02 7.78 -1.27
CA GLY A 138 -14.03 6.77 -0.95
C GLY A 138 -13.62 5.35 -1.35
N PRO A 139 -14.52 4.36 -1.19
CA PRO A 139 -14.23 2.95 -1.40
C PRO A 139 -13.41 2.64 -2.65
N ASN A 140 -12.34 1.85 -2.51
CA ASN A 140 -11.39 1.47 -3.58
C ASN A 140 -10.66 2.64 -4.27
N GLY A 141 -10.82 3.87 -3.77
CA GLY A 141 -10.06 5.04 -4.21
C GLY A 141 -8.67 5.09 -3.59
N LEU A 142 -7.73 5.73 -4.29
CA LEU A 142 -6.35 5.92 -3.84
C LEU A 142 -6.08 7.40 -3.60
N CYS A 143 -5.53 7.71 -2.42
CA CYS A 143 -5.12 9.06 -2.06
C CYS A 143 -3.64 9.30 -2.37
N ASP A 144 -3.32 10.31 -3.18
CA ASP A 144 -1.95 10.78 -3.46
C ASP A 144 -1.86 12.30 -3.25
N SER A 145 -1.23 12.70 -2.15
CA SER A 145 -1.05 14.10 -1.78
C SER A 145 -0.07 14.86 -2.68
N SER A 146 0.60 14.18 -3.62
CA SER A 146 1.48 14.82 -4.60
C SER A 146 0.75 15.30 -5.86
N GLN A 147 -0.50 14.87 -6.06
CA GLN A 147 -1.31 15.23 -7.22
C GLN A 147 -2.14 16.48 -6.96
N ASN A 148 -2.50 17.19 -8.05
CA ASN A 148 -3.47 18.30 -7.99
C ASN A 148 -4.86 17.81 -7.57
N ARG A 149 -5.26 16.63 -8.06
CA ARG A 149 -6.47 15.93 -7.64
C ARG A 149 -6.04 14.76 -6.77
N VAL A 150 -6.24 14.92 -5.48
CA VAL A 150 -5.71 14.02 -4.45
C VAL A 150 -6.26 12.60 -4.53
N CYS A 151 -7.50 12.45 -5.04
CA CYS A 151 -8.15 11.16 -5.17
C CYS A 151 -8.18 10.68 -6.62
N GLU A 152 -7.69 9.47 -6.84
CA GLU A 152 -7.71 8.77 -8.12
C GLU A 152 -8.27 7.34 -8.00
N CYS A 153 -8.79 6.82 -9.10
CA CYS A 153 -9.10 5.39 -9.19
C CYS A 153 -7.85 4.63 -9.66
N PRO A 154 -7.43 3.58 -8.93
CA PRO A 154 -6.26 2.79 -9.31
C PRO A 154 -6.46 2.12 -10.68
N THR A 155 -5.37 1.83 -11.40
CA THR A 155 -5.47 1.26 -12.75
C THR A 155 -6.28 -0.04 -12.79
N GLY A 156 -7.37 -0.06 -13.56
CA GLY A 156 -8.33 -1.18 -13.61
C GLY A 156 -9.66 -0.87 -12.90
N PHE A 157 -9.75 0.30 -12.26
CA PHE A 157 -10.95 0.85 -11.65
C PHE A 157 -11.43 2.09 -12.41
N VAL A 158 -12.71 2.41 -12.24
CA VAL A 158 -13.37 3.62 -12.73
C VAL A 158 -14.21 4.24 -11.61
N PRO A 159 -14.52 5.55 -11.66
CA PRO A 159 -15.40 6.18 -10.69
C PRO A 159 -16.75 5.47 -10.64
N LYS A 160 -17.27 5.25 -9.43
CA LYS A 160 -18.59 4.63 -9.24
C LYS A 160 -19.71 5.53 -9.76
N VAL A 161 -19.58 6.84 -9.53
CA VAL A 161 -20.49 7.89 -10.00
C VAL A 161 -19.66 8.94 -10.75
N PRO A 162 -19.54 8.84 -12.09
CA PRO A 162 -18.70 9.74 -12.88
C PRO A 162 -19.07 11.23 -12.72
N GLU A 163 -20.36 11.54 -12.59
CA GLU A 163 -20.87 12.91 -12.50
C GLU A 163 -20.45 13.62 -11.21
N GLU A 164 -20.41 12.89 -10.09
CA GLU A 164 -19.90 13.36 -8.80
C GLU A 164 -18.37 13.50 -8.87
N TRP A 165 -17.71 12.53 -9.49
CA TRP A 165 -16.26 12.53 -9.68
C TRP A 165 -15.79 13.74 -10.49
N ASP A 166 -16.51 14.13 -11.55
CA ASP A 166 -16.17 15.31 -12.35
C ASP A 166 -16.35 16.62 -11.56
N GLN A 167 -17.16 16.60 -10.50
CA GLN A 167 -17.35 17.71 -9.56
C GLN A 167 -16.38 17.65 -8.37
N ILE A 168 -15.34 16.81 -8.45
CA ILE A 168 -14.31 16.63 -7.40
C ILE A 168 -14.86 15.93 -6.13
N ASP A 169 -16.09 15.41 -6.20
CA ASP A 169 -16.60 14.53 -5.15
C ASP A 169 -16.14 13.10 -5.39
N SER A 170 -15.38 12.57 -4.43
CA SER A 170 -14.81 11.21 -4.48
C SER A 170 -15.39 10.29 -3.41
N SER A 171 -16.45 10.73 -2.72
CA SER A 171 -17.11 9.97 -1.66
C SER A 171 -17.70 8.65 -2.16
N GLY A 172 -18.22 8.64 -3.39
CA GLY A 172 -18.72 7.42 -4.05
C GLY A 172 -17.65 6.37 -4.37
N GLY A 173 -16.37 6.76 -4.36
CA GLY A 173 -15.24 5.87 -4.62
C GLY A 173 -15.18 5.32 -6.05
N CYS A 174 -14.56 4.15 -6.16
CA CYS A 174 -14.22 3.49 -7.41
C CYS A 174 -14.73 2.05 -7.43
N VAL A 175 -14.98 1.54 -8.64
CA VAL A 175 -15.38 0.15 -8.89
C VAL A 175 -14.51 -0.46 -9.98
N LEU A 176 -14.35 -1.79 -9.97
CA LEU A 176 -13.62 -2.48 -11.03
C LEU A 176 -14.27 -2.20 -12.38
N LYS A 177 -13.44 -1.86 -13.37
CA LYS A 177 -13.88 -1.63 -14.75
C LYS A 177 -14.53 -2.89 -15.36
N THR A 178 -13.98 -4.05 -15.02
CA THR A 178 -14.43 -5.35 -15.52
C THR A 178 -14.95 -6.20 -14.35
N ARG A 179 -16.19 -6.69 -14.46
CA ARG A 179 -16.81 -7.53 -13.45
C ARG A 179 -16.09 -8.89 -13.33
N LEU A 180 -15.84 -9.31 -12.10
CA LEU A 180 -15.26 -10.62 -11.78
C LEU A 180 -16.32 -11.72 -11.73
N ASN A 181 -15.91 -12.94 -12.03
CA ASN A 181 -16.77 -14.13 -12.06
C ASN A 181 -16.16 -15.34 -11.34
N CYS A 182 -15.13 -15.12 -10.53
CA CYS A 182 -14.36 -16.13 -9.82
C CYS A 182 -13.78 -17.23 -10.74
N SER A 183 -13.49 -16.90 -12.00
CA SER A 183 -12.95 -17.88 -12.94
C SER A 183 -11.43 -18.01 -12.86
N ALA A 184 -10.90 -19.11 -13.40
CA ALA A 184 -9.46 -19.38 -13.43
C ALA A 184 -8.65 -18.35 -14.26
N SER A 185 -9.30 -17.55 -15.12
CA SER A 185 -8.64 -16.51 -15.89
C SER A 185 -8.37 -15.23 -15.10
N GLU A 186 -8.90 -15.11 -13.89
CA GLU A 186 -8.60 -13.99 -13.00
C GLU A 186 -7.15 -14.05 -12.52
N GLY A 187 -6.58 -12.88 -12.28
CA GLY A 187 -5.22 -12.72 -11.80
C GLY A 187 -5.13 -11.69 -10.70
N PHE A 188 -3.90 -11.42 -10.28
CA PHE A 188 -3.61 -10.43 -9.25
C PHE A 188 -2.64 -9.38 -9.77
N LYS A 189 -3.07 -8.11 -9.73
CA LYS A 189 -2.23 -6.98 -10.13
C LYS A 189 -1.56 -6.40 -8.90
N LYS A 190 -0.24 -6.27 -8.99
CA LYS A 190 0.58 -5.68 -7.94
C LYS A 190 0.49 -4.15 -7.99
N PHE A 191 0.18 -3.55 -6.85
CA PHE A 191 0.30 -2.14 -6.56
C PHE A 191 1.34 -1.97 -5.45
N SER A 192 2.22 -0.99 -5.59
CA SER A 192 3.35 -0.78 -4.67
C SER A 192 3.32 0.62 -4.09
N GLY A 193 4.00 0.81 -2.96
CA GLY A 193 4.07 2.11 -2.29
C GLY A 193 2.80 2.47 -1.52
N LEU A 194 1.97 1.49 -1.17
CA LEU A 194 0.66 1.75 -0.57
C LEU A 194 0.67 1.66 0.96
N LYS A 195 -0.17 2.49 1.59
CA LYS A 195 -0.78 2.15 2.88
C LYS A 195 -1.79 1.04 2.64
N LEU A 196 -1.59 -0.12 3.26
CA LEU A 196 -2.53 -1.25 3.10
C LEU A 196 -3.94 -0.86 3.55
N PRO A 197 -4.99 -1.31 2.84
CA PRO A 197 -6.35 -0.86 3.06
C PRO A 197 -6.90 -1.26 4.43
N TYR A 198 -7.85 -0.47 4.91
CA TYR A 198 -8.80 -0.86 5.94
C TYR A 198 -10.02 -1.57 5.29
N GLY A 199 -10.99 -1.98 6.11
CA GLY A 199 -12.18 -2.70 5.67
C GLY A 199 -12.29 -4.08 6.32
N GLU A 200 -12.97 -5.00 5.65
CA GLU A 200 -13.11 -6.39 6.08
C GLU A 200 -11.90 -7.20 5.63
N PHE A 201 -11.14 -7.72 6.59
CA PHE A 201 -9.97 -8.54 6.32
C PHE A 201 -9.82 -9.70 7.31
N SER A 202 -9.02 -10.67 6.90
CA SER A 202 -8.56 -11.78 7.73
C SER A 202 -7.04 -11.85 7.68
N VAL A 203 -6.43 -12.34 8.77
CA VAL A 203 -4.98 -12.44 8.92
C VAL A 203 -4.60 -13.89 9.20
N ASN A 204 -3.62 -14.39 8.45
CA ASN A 204 -2.98 -15.68 8.68
C ASN A 204 -1.48 -15.49 8.89
N TRP A 205 -1.09 -15.50 10.16
CA TRP A 205 0.28 -15.25 10.63
C TRP A 205 1.30 -16.29 10.19
N THR A 206 0.87 -17.53 9.90
CA THR A 206 1.79 -18.62 9.53
C THR A 206 2.19 -18.56 8.06
N VAL A 207 1.46 -17.81 7.23
CA VAL A 207 1.69 -17.73 5.79
C VAL A 207 2.50 -16.48 5.48
N VAL A 208 3.79 -16.67 5.16
CA VAL A 208 4.73 -15.58 4.84
C VAL A 208 5.13 -15.56 3.37
N ARG A 209 4.63 -16.52 2.59
CA ARG A 209 4.93 -16.66 1.17
C ARG A 209 3.83 -16.04 0.31
N ASN A 210 4.24 -15.28 -0.69
CA ASN A 210 3.33 -14.56 -1.58
C ASN A 210 2.44 -15.51 -2.40
N ASP A 211 3.02 -16.60 -2.92
CA ASP A 211 2.30 -17.61 -3.71
C ASP A 211 1.27 -18.39 -2.89
N GLU A 212 1.58 -18.66 -1.62
CA GLU A 212 0.61 -19.29 -0.70
C GLU A 212 -0.54 -18.33 -0.36
N CYS A 213 -0.23 -17.05 -0.10
CA CYS A 213 -1.25 -16.04 0.18
C CYS A 213 -2.15 -15.78 -1.04
N GLU A 214 -1.57 -15.76 -2.24
CA GLU A 214 -2.34 -15.71 -3.48
C GLU A 214 -3.30 -16.89 -3.60
N LEU A 215 -2.83 -18.11 -3.32
CA LEU A 215 -3.65 -19.31 -3.42
C LEU A 215 -4.84 -19.27 -2.44
N ILE A 216 -4.64 -18.74 -1.23
CA ILE A 216 -5.71 -18.54 -0.25
C ILE A 216 -6.77 -17.59 -0.80
N CYS A 217 -6.35 -16.42 -1.28
CA CYS A 217 -7.26 -15.43 -1.85
C CYS A 217 -7.98 -15.99 -3.10
N ARG A 218 -7.25 -16.62 -4.01
CA ARG A 218 -7.79 -17.18 -5.26
C ARG A 218 -8.90 -18.21 -5.02
N ARG A 219 -8.77 -19.04 -3.98
CA ARG A 219 -9.77 -20.06 -3.60
C ARG A 219 -11.03 -19.47 -2.97
N ASN A 220 -10.98 -18.24 -2.48
CA ASN A 220 -12.12 -17.54 -1.90
C ASN A 220 -12.69 -16.54 -2.90
N CYS A 221 -13.88 -16.79 -3.45
CA CYS A 221 -14.50 -15.89 -4.42
C CYS A 221 -14.86 -14.50 -3.88
N SER A 222 -14.96 -14.35 -2.55
CA SER A 222 -15.18 -13.05 -1.91
C SER A 222 -13.89 -12.25 -1.72
N CYS A 223 -12.72 -12.87 -1.90
CA CYS A 223 -11.45 -12.16 -1.81
C CYS A 223 -11.30 -11.16 -2.95
N VAL A 224 -11.02 -9.91 -2.61
CA VAL A 224 -10.75 -8.82 -3.57
C VAL A 224 -9.27 -8.46 -3.66
N ALA A 225 -8.49 -8.69 -2.60
CA ALA A 225 -7.07 -8.36 -2.57
C ALA A 225 -6.34 -9.14 -1.47
N TYR A 226 -5.03 -9.25 -1.61
CA TYR A 226 -4.16 -9.79 -0.57
C TYR A 226 -2.83 -9.04 -0.47
N ALA A 227 -2.15 -9.21 0.66
CA ALA A 227 -0.78 -8.73 0.89
C ALA A 227 -0.06 -9.68 1.84
N VAL A 228 1.27 -9.72 1.75
CA VAL A 228 2.10 -10.34 2.79
C VAL A 228 2.71 -9.24 3.64
N ALA A 229 2.10 -8.98 4.80
CA ALA A 229 2.62 -8.02 5.76
C ALA A 229 3.81 -8.62 6.50
N ARG A 230 4.92 -7.88 6.58
CA ARG A 230 6.17 -8.36 7.19
C ARG A 230 6.03 -8.86 8.62
N VAL A 231 5.20 -8.19 9.42
CA VAL A 231 4.92 -8.57 10.82
C VAL A 231 3.52 -9.20 10.95
N GLY A 232 2.74 -9.28 9.86
CA GLY A 232 1.35 -9.72 9.85
C GLY A 232 1.07 -11.06 9.14
N GLY A 233 2.04 -11.62 8.41
CA GLY A 233 1.79 -12.76 7.53
C GLY A 233 0.84 -12.39 6.38
N CYS A 234 0.02 -13.34 5.96
CA CYS A 234 -0.92 -13.18 4.85
C CYS A 234 -2.16 -12.43 5.31
N VAL A 235 -2.45 -11.29 4.69
CA VAL A 235 -3.67 -10.51 4.92
C VAL A 235 -4.52 -10.59 3.66
N VAL A 236 -5.80 -10.92 3.84
CA VAL A 236 -6.77 -11.08 2.76
C VAL A 236 -7.97 -10.18 3.03
N TRP A 237 -8.31 -9.33 2.07
CA TRP A 237 -9.46 -8.43 2.14
C TRP A 237 -10.66 -8.99 1.37
N SER A 238 -11.85 -8.78 1.94
CA SER A 238 -13.14 -9.01 1.31
C SER A 238 -13.92 -7.70 1.26
N GLY A 239 -14.73 -7.49 0.22
CA GLY A 239 -15.50 -6.26 0.08
C GLY A 239 -14.67 -5.04 -0.34
N ASP A 240 -15.11 -3.85 0.08
CA ASP A 240 -14.47 -2.59 -0.32
C ASP A 240 -13.17 -2.33 0.45
N MET A 241 -12.13 -1.90 -0.29
CA MET A 241 -10.85 -1.48 0.27
C MET A 241 -10.92 0.00 0.66
N LEU A 242 -10.79 0.30 1.95
CA LEU A 242 -10.94 1.66 2.47
C LEU A 242 -9.58 2.27 2.83
N ASP A 243 -9.53 3.61 2.85
CA ASP A 243 -8.41 4.37 3.43
C ASP A 243 -7.03 4.00 2.86
N MET A 244 -6.95 3.84 1.53
CA MET A 244 -5.68 3.63 0.82
C MET A 244 -5.03 4.97 0.48
N ARG A 245 -3.70 5.03 0.64
CA ARG A 245 -2.88 6.14 0.17
C ARG A 245 -1.59 5.65 -0.46
N LEU A 246 -1.04 6.47 -1.35
CA LEU A 246 0.28 6.29 -1.95
C LEU A 246 1.32 7.05 -1.12
N PHE A 247 2.50 6.45 -0.96
CA PHE A 247 3.69 7.12 -0.45
C PHE A 247 4.69 7.31 -1.57
N SER A 248 5.31 8.50 -1.62
CA SER A 248 6.42 8.79 -2.53
C SER A 248 7.65 7.93 -2.23
N GLU A 249 7.87 7.59 -0.95
CA GLU A 249 8.92 6.70 -0.48
C GLU A 249 8.36 5.72 0.56
N GLY A 250 8.71 4.44 0.44
CA GLY A 250 8.25 3.39 1.33
C GLY A 250 7.01 2.68 0.81
N GLY A 251 6.00 2.53 1.66
CA GLY A 251 4.78 1.79 1.38
C GLY A 251 4.96 0.27 1.33
N GLN A 252 3.85 -0.42 1.10
CA GLN A 252 3.76 -1.87 1.00
C GLN A 252 3.14 -2.28 -0.35
N ASP A 253 3.31 -3.55 -0.69
CA ASP A 253 2.74 -4.16 -1.87
C ASP A 253 1.34 -4.72 -1.57
N LEU A 254 0.37 -4.40 -2.41
CA LEU A 254 -0.99 -4.93 -2.40
C LEU A 254 -1.28 -5.61 -3.74
N TYR A 255 -1.89 -6.78 -3.70
CA TYR A 255 -2.21 -7.57 -4.87
C TYR A 255 -3.73 -7.61 -5.03
N ILE A 256 -4.25 -6.84 -5.98
CA ILE A 256 -5.69 -6.70 -6.20
C ILE A 256 -6.15 -7.70 -7.26
N ARG A 257 -7.23 -8.43 -6.98
CA ARG A 257 -7.84 -9.39 -7.88
C ARG A 257 -8.49 -8.68 -9.07
N MET A 258 -8.16 -9.10 -10.28
CA MET A 258 -8.62 -8.48 -11.52
C MET A 258 -8.89 -9.50 -12.61
N ALA A 259 -9.71 -9.12 -13.59
CA ALA A 259 -9.95 -9.92 -14.79
C ALA A 259 -8.66 -10.02 -15.64
N ALA A 260 -8.48 -11.15 -16.34
CA ALA A 260 -7.34 -11.38 -17.25
C ALA A 260 -7.11 -10.23 -18.25
N SER A 261 -8.18 -9.58 -18.70
CA SER A 261 -8.14 -8.46 -19.63
C SER A 261 -7.36 -7.24 -19.11
N GLU A 262 -7.29 -7.06 -17.79
CA GLU A 262 -6.63 -5.90 -17.16
C GLU A 262 -5.10 -6.02 -17.11
N PHE A 263 -4.55 -7.21 -17.39
CA PHE A 263 -3.11 -7.44 -17.35
C PHE A 263 -2.39 -7.04 -18.64
N GLY A 264 -3.14 -6.86 -19.73
CA GLY A 264 -2.60 -6.59 -21.06
C GLY A 264 -1.64 -7.69 -21.55
N SER A 265 -1.56 -7.90 -22.86
CA SER A 265 -0.47 -8.71 -23.41
C SER A 265 0.85 -7.95 -23.27
N HIS A 266 1.53 -8.09 -22.13
CA HIS A 266 2.88 -7.59 -21.98
C HIS A 266 3.81 -8.33 -22.98
N GLY A 267 3.99 -7.75 -24.16
CA GLY A 267 5.31 -7.71 -24.80
C GLY A 267 5.79 -8.90 -25.63
N ASN A 268 4.96 -9.84 -26.09
CA ASN A 268 5.44 -10.84 -27.07
C ASN A 268 5.46 -10.35 -28.53
N GLY A 269 4.87 -9.19 -28.84
CA GLY A 269 4.90 -8.63 -30.21
C GLY A 269 6.31 -8.30 -30.71
N LYS A 270 7.22 -7.86 -29.83
CA LYS A 270 8.61 -7.51 -30.22
C LYS A 270 9.50 -8.74 -30.38
N ARG A 271 9.36 -9.78 -29.54
CA ARG A 271 10.13 -11.04 -29.70
C ARG A 271 9.69 -11.80 -30.95
N THR A 272 8.39 -11.89 -31.24
CA THR A 272 7.90 -12.56 -32.44
C THR A 272 8.30 -11.81 -33.71
N ALA A 273 8.24 -10.47 -33.72
CA ALA A 273 8.69 -9.68 -34.87
C ALA A 273 10.21 -9.82 -35.14
N VAL A 274 11.04 -9.86 -34.09
CA VAL A 274 12.50 -10.07 -34.22
C VAL A 274 12.83 -11.50 -34.66
N ILE A 275 12.11 -12.52 -34.17
CA ILE A 275 12.33 -13.91 -34.60
C ILE A 275 11.93 -14.10 -36.07
N ILE A 276 10.82 -13.50 -36.50
CA ILE A 276 10.39 -13.55 -37.91
C ILE A 276 11.40 -12.82 -38.81
N SER A 277 11.87 -11.63 -38.41
CA SER A 277 12.83 -10.88 -39.23
C SER A 277 14.19 -11.58 -39.37
N VAL A 278 14.72 -12.15 -38.29
CA VAL A 278 15.98 -12.91 -38.31
C VAL A 278 15.85 -14.19 -39.14
N SER A 279 14.72 -14.90 -39.03
CA SER A 279 14.47 -16.12 -39.80
C SER A 279 14.42 -15.86 -41.31
N VAL A 280 13.71 -14.80 -41.72
CA VAL A 280 13.59 -14.41 -43.13
C VAL A 280 14.94 -13.99 -43.71
N VAL A 281 15.71 -13.16 -42.99
CA VAL A 281 17.04 -12.72 -43.45
C VAL A 281 18.00 -13.90 -43.57
N SER A 282 18.00 -14.83 -42.60
CA SER A 282 18.86 -16.01 -42.66
C SER A 282 18.54 -16.92 -43.85
N GLY A 283 17.24 -17.11 -44.17
CA GLY A 283 16.80 -17.90 -45.31
C GLY A 283 17.26 -17.32 -46.65
N PHE A 284 17.16 -16.00 -46.82
CA PHE A 284 17.63 -15.33 -48.05
C PHE A 284 19.15 -15.42 -48.23
N VAL A 285 19.93 -15.30 -47.15
CA VAL A 285 21.39 -15.45 -47.22
C VAL A 285 21.79 -16.86 -47.63
N VAL A 286 21.16 -17.89 -47.06
CA VAL A 286 21.46 -19.29 -47.42
C VAL A 286 21.09 -19.56 -48.88
N LEU A 287 19.91 -19.12 -49.34
CA LEU A 287 19.50 -19.28 -50.74
C LEU A 287 20.44 -18.57 -51.71
N PHE A 288 20.91 -17.37 -51.35
CA PHE A 288 21.89 -16.64 -52.16
C PHE A 288 23.21 -17.38 -52.25
N LEU A 289 23.74 -17.89 -51.13
CA LEU A 289 24.99 -18.67 -51.11
C LEU A 289 24.89 -19.96 -51.90
N VAL A 290 23.77 -20.69 -51.79
CA VAL A 290 23.53 -21.91 -52.57
C VAL A 290 23.40 -21.60 -54.06
N GLY A 291 22.63 -20.57 -54.41
CA GLY A 291 22.52 -20.09 -55.79
C GLY A 291 23.89 -19.71 -56.37
N TRP A 292 24.71 -19.00 -55.59
CA TRP A 292 26.05 -18.60 -56.01
C TRP A 292 27.01 -19.77 -56.18
N TYR A 293 26.93 -20.76 -55.29
CA TYR A 293 27.68 -22.01 -55.42
C TYR A 293 27.28 -22.79 -56.69
N ILE A 294 25.98 -22.91 -56.99
CA ILE A 294 25.49 -23.59 -58.18
C ILE A 294 25.95 -22.88 -59.45
N LEU A 295 25.91 -21.54 -59.47
CA LEU A 295 26.36 -20.73 -60.61
C LEU A 295 27.87 -20.89 -60.84
N ARG A 296 28.69 -20.85 -59.78
CA ARG A 296 30.14 -21.12 -59.88
C ARG A 296 30.44 -22.54 -60.38
N LYS A 297 29.67 -23.54 -59.95
CA LYS A 297 29.85 -24.93 -60.42
C LYS A 297 29.46 -25.08 -61.90
N ARG A 298 28.45 -24.33 -62.38
CA ARG A 298 28.06 -24.32 -63.80
C ARG A 298 29.08 -23.62 -64.69
N THR A 299 29.69 -22.52 -64.24
CA THR A 299 30.74 -21.83 -65.03
C THR A 299 32.04 -22.64 -65.08
N SER A 300 32.45 -23.30 -63.99
CA SER A 300 33.62 -24.20 -63.97
C SER A 300 33.44 -25.46 -64.85
N ARG A 301 32.21 -25.98 -64.98
CA ARG A 301 31.92 -27.08 -65.92
C ARG A 301 31.92 -26.64 -67.39
N ARG A 302 31.52 -25.39 -67.69
CA ARG A 302 31.59 -24.84 -69.05
C ARG A 302 33.02 -24.57 -69.50
N SER A 303 33.93 -24.19 -68.60
CA SER A 303 35.35 -24.02 -68.94
C SER A 303 36.12 -25.33 -69.11
N SER A 304 35.55 -26.48 -68.71
CA SER A 304 36.17 -27.81 -68.90
C SER A 304 35.61 -28.58 -70.10
N ALA A 305 34.68 -27.98 -70.87
CA ALA A 305 34.07 -28.59 -72.06
C ALA A 305 34.47 -27.89 -73.38
N SER A 306 35.45 -26.99 -73.32
CA SER A 306 36.00 -26.25 -74.47
C SER A 306 37.53 -26.31 -74.53
N GLY A 307 38.11 -27.41 -74.04
CA GLY A 307 39.52 -27.77 -74.21
C GLY A 307 39.65 -29.02 -75.06
#